data_AF-A0A1S3QE10-F1
#
_entry.id   AF-A0A1S3QE10-F1
#
_cell.length_a   1.000
_cell.length_b   1.000
_cell.length_c   1.000
_cell.angle_alpha   90.00
_cell.angle_beta   90.00
_cell.angle_gamma   90.00
#
_symmetry.space_group_name_H-M   'P 1'
#
loop_
_entity.id
_entity.type
_entity.pdbx_description
1 polymer ?
#
loop_
_entity_poly.entity_id
_entity_poly.type
_entity_poly.pdbx_seq_one_letter_code
_entity_poly.pdbx_strand_id
1 'polypeptide(L)'
;MEVGFLSDLLAPAFLDMAALSATDMALALNRYLCTAVLPLLTKCAPLFAGTEPYASLIDSLLHTVYRLSKGCCLTKAQRDAIEECLLATCGQLRPSMMQHLLRRLVFDVPLLNEHTKMPLKLLTNHYERCWKYYCLTGGWGSFGASSDEELHLSRKLFWGVFDALSRKSYDQELFKLALPCLSAVAGALPPDYMESNHVAVMEKQSSMDAEGNFNPQPADTTNVNVPEKLDYFVNKYAEHSHEKWSMDKFSNGWVHGDKVCETSKAHPLLKPYKGLSEK
;
A
#
# COMPACT_ATOMS: atom_id res chain seq x y z
N MET A 1 1.94 20.26 -14.66
CA MET A 1 1.88 18.92 -15.27
C MET A 1 1.54 17.82 -14.26
N GLU A 2 1.62 18.08 -12.95
CA GLU A 2 1.37 17.08 -11.89
C GLU A 2 -0.13 16.88 -11.54
N VAL A 3 -0.99 17.86 -11.79
CA VAL A 3 -2.39 17.83 -11.31
C VAL A 3 -3.36 17.18 -12.31
N GLY A 4 -3.08 17.27 -13.61
CA GLY A 4 -3.95 16.73 -14.67
C GLY A 4 -3.65 15.26 -14.99
N PHE A 5 -2.38 14.95 -15.27
CA PHE A 5 -1.98 13.62 -15.77
C PHE A 5 -2.26 12.49 -14.78
N LEU A 6 -2.04 12.71 -13.47
CA LEU A 6 -2.41 11.73 -12.45
C LEU A 6 -3.92 11.60 -12.29
N SER A 7 -4.67 12.70 -12.32
CA SER A 7 -6.14 12.64 -12.27
C SER A 7 -6.72 11.86 -13.46
N ASP A 8 -6.13 12.03 -14.65
CA ASP A 8 -6.51 11.32 -15.88
C ASP A 8 -6.12 9.83 -15.84
N LEU A 9 -4.99 9.48 -15.20
CA LEU A 9 -4.56 8.10 -14.93
C LEU A 9 -5.45 7.42 -13.88
N LEU A 10 -5.84 8.17 -12.85
CA LEU A 10 -6.65 7.71 -11.73
C LEU A 10 -8.11 7.47 -12.14
N ALA A 11 -8.66 8.27 -13.05
CA ALA A 11 -10.04 8.15 -13.51
C ALA A 11 -10.44 6.73 -13.93
N PRO A 12 -9.77 6.04 -14.87
CA PRO A 12 -10.13 4.67 -15.25
C PRO A 12 -9.94 3.65 -14.11
N ALA A 13 -9.02 3.93 -13.19
CA ALA A 13 -8.74 3.07 -12.07
C ALA A 13 -9.74 3.28 -10.89
N PHE A 14 -10.45 4.42 -10.83
CA PHE A 14 -11.56 4.68 -9.90
C PHE A 14 -12.93 4.32 -10.48
N LEU A 15 -13.07 4.24 -11.81
CA LEU A 15 -14.30 3.87 -12.52
C LEU A 15 -14.66 2.37 -12.39
N ASP A 16 -13.93 1.61 -11.56
CA ASP A 16 -14.11 0.18 -11.32
C ASP A 16 -15.23 -0.16 -10.31
N MET A 17 -16.06 0.81 -9.92
CA MET A 17 -17.40 0.47 -9.46
C MET A 17 -18.15 -0.10 -10.67
N ALA A 18 -18.51 -1.38 -10.61
CA ALA A 18 -19.10 -2.22 -11.67
C ALA A 18 -20.24 -1.60 -12.51
N ALA A 19 -20.78 -0.44 -12.10
CA ALA A 19 -21.74 0.35 -12.85
C ALA A 19 -21.15 1.21 -14.00
N LEU A 20 -19.84 1.51 -14.04
CA LEU A 20 -19.25 2.45 -15.03
C LEU A 20 -18.20 1.88 -16.00
N SER A 21 -17.73 0.65 -15.80
CA SER A 21 -16.69 0.01 -16.62
C SER A 21 -17.08 -0.28 -18.08
N ALA A 22 -18.35 -0.07 -18.43
CA ALA A 22 -18.92 -0.21 -19.77
C ALA A 22 -19.28 1.13 -20.45
N THR A 23 -18.91 2.27 -19.87
CA THR A 23 -19.16 3.57 -20.50
C THR A 23 -18.18 3.81 -21.66
N ASP A 24 -18.65 4.38 -22.78
CA ASP A 24 -17.80 4.70 -23.95
C ASP A 24 -16.56 5.54 -23.59
N MET A 25 -16.69 6.38 -22.56
CA MET A 25 -15.60 7.19 -22.02
C MET A 25 -14.50 6.32 -21.36
N ALA A 26 -14.87 5.32 -20.55
CA ALA A 26 -13.91 4.41 -19.93
C ALA A 26 -13.14 3.58 -20.98
N LEU A 27 -13.83 3.13 -22.04
CA LEU A 27 -13.19 2.42 -23.15
C LEU A 27 -12.27 3.32 -23.97
N ALA A 28 -12.67 4.56 -24.24
CA ALA A 28 -11.84 5.55 -24.93
C ALA A 28 -10.58 5.90 -24.14
N LEU A 29 -10.70 6.06 -22.81
CA LEU A 29 -9.58 6.28 -21.90
C LEU A 29 -8.63 5.08 -21.87
N ASN A 30 -9.16 3.86 -21.72
CA ASN A 30 -8.35 2.63 -21.75
C ASN A 30 -7.59 2.47 -23.07
N ARG A 31 -8.22 2.84 -24.20
CA ARG A 31 -7.57 2.85 -25.51
C ARG A 31 -6.43 3.87 -25.53
N TYR A 32 -6.69 5.13 -25.15
CA TYR A 32 -5.68 6.18 -25.12
C TYR A 32 -4.47 5.80 -24.24
N LEU A 33 -4.73 5.35 -23.01
CA LEU A 33 -3.69 4.93 -22.08
C LEU A 33 -2.82 3.81 -22.67
N CYS A 34 -3.44 2.74 -23.18
CA CYS A 34 -2.70 1.60 -23.70
C CYS A 34 -1.97 1.88 -25.03
N THR A 35 -2.47 2.79 -25.86
CA THR A 35 -1.85 3.07 -27.18
C THR A 35 -0.82 4.19 -27.16
N ALA A 36 -0.97 5.17 -26.26
CA ALA A 36 -0.11 6.36 -26.24
C ALA A 36 0.71 6.44 -24.95
N VAL A 37 0.06 6.35 -23.79
CA VAL A 37 0.70 6.66 -22.51
C VAL A 37 1.62 5.54 -22.05
N LEU A 38 1.13 4.30 -21.97
CA LEU A 38 1.91 3.16 -21.49
C LEU A 38 3.14 2.89 -22.37
N PRO A 39 3.06 2.90 -23.72
CA PRO A 39 4.25 2.73 -24.56
C PRO A 39 5.29 3.84 -24.38
N LEU A 40 4.87 5.08 -24.10
CA LEU A 40 5.79 6.17 -23.79
C LEU A 40 6.47 5.95 -22.42
N LEU A 41 5.71 5.54 -21.40
CA LEU A 41 6.26 5.19 -20.08
C LEU A 41 7.25 4.04 -20.18
N THR A 42 6.95 2.99 -20.95
CA THR A 42 7.88 1.87 -21.23
C THR A 42 9.19 2.38 -21.84
N LYS A 43 9.13 3.27 -22.84
CA LYS A 43 10.33 3.87 -23.46
C LYS A 43 11.13 4.73 -22.48
N CYS A 44 10.43 5.42 -21.59
CA CYS A 44 11.02 6.24 -20.55
C CYS A 44 11.44 5.45 -19.30
N ALA A 45 11.22 4.13 -19.25
CA ALA A 45 11.53 3.30 -18.08
C ALA A 45 12.95 3.53 -17.51
N PRO A 46 14.03 3.65 -18.32
CA PRO A 46 15.37 3.90 -17.79
C PRO A 46 15.51 5.20 -16.99
N LEU A 47 14.65 6.21 -17.25
CA LEU A 47 14.65 7.48 -16.54
C LEU A 47 14.09 7.36 -15.11
N PHE A 48 13.44 6.25 -14.76
CA PHE A 48 12.99 5.99 -13.40
C PHE A 48 14.14 5.56 -12.48
N ALA A 49 15.31 5.21 -13.01
CA ALA A 49 16.50 4.98 -12.18
C ALA A 49 16.93 6.29 -11.50
N GLY A 50 17.09 6.28 -10.17
CA GLY A 50 17.53 7.48 -9.42
C GLY A 50 16.42 8.48 -9.07
N THR A 51 15.15 8.06 -9.11
CA THR A 51 13.98 8.91 -8.84
C THR A 51 13.44 8.77 -7.41
N GLU A 52 14.30 8.42 -6.46
CA GLU A 52 13.91 8.20 -5.05
C GLU A 52 13.20 9.40 -4.40
N PRO A 53 13.53 10.67 -4.71
CA PRO A 53 12.79 11.83 -4.18
C PRO A 53 11.31 11.86 -4.59
N TYR A 54 10.94 11.18 -5.67
CA TYR A 54 9.57 11.13 -6.22
C TYR A 54 8.88 9.80 -5.94
N ALA A 55 9.35 9.04 -4.94
CA ALA A 55 8.85 7.68 -4.65
C ALA A 55 7.33 7.60 -4.46
N SER A 56 6.69 8.58 -3.84
CA SER A 56 5.23 8.60 -3.65
C SER A 56 4.45 8.74 -4.96
N LEU A 57 4.99 9.51 -5.91
CA LEU A 57 4.41 9.71 -7.24
C LEU A 57 4.50 8.41 -8.06
N ILE A 58 5.67 7.77 -8.00
CA ILE A 58 5.94 6.52 -8.70
C ILE A 58 5.10 5.40 -8.11
N ASP A 59 4.98 5.35 -6.79
CA ASP A 59 4.09 4.41 -6.10
C ASP A 59 2.64 4.56 -6.58
N SER A 60 2.13 5.80 -6.64
CA SER A 60 0.80 6.10 -7.17
C SER A 60 0.64 5.66 -8.63
N LEU A 61 1.66 5.88 -9.46
CA LEU A 61 1.68 5.43 -10.85
C LEU A 61 1.62 3.89 -10.93
N LEU A 62 2.49 3.19 -10.20
CA LEU A 62 2.54 1.73 -10.18
C LEU A 62 1.22 1.13 -9.72
N HIS A 63 0.64 1.64 -8.64
CA HIS A 63 -0.65 1.20 -8.14
C HIS A 63 -1.76 1.40 -9.18
N THR A 64 -1.73 2.52 -9.90
CA THR A 64 -2.74 2.83 -10.92
C THR A 64 -2.62 1.89 -12.12
N VAL A 65 -1.41 1.71 -12.66
CA VAL A 65 -1.20 0.83 -13.82
C VAL A 65 -1.40 -0.65 -13.43
N TYR A 66 -1.01 -1.04 -12.21
CA TYR A 66 -1.29 -2.39 -11.69
C TYR A 66 -2.78 -2.64 -11.50
N ARG A 67 -3.54 -1.66 -10.97
CA ARG A 67 -5.01 -1.76 -10.87
C ARG A 67 -5.64 -1.87 -12.26
N LEU A 68 -5.16 -1.10 -13.23
CA LEU A 68 -5.59 -1.21 -14.63
C LEU A 68 -5.37 -2.64 -15.17
N SER A 69 -4.26 -3.31 -14.83
CA SER A 69 -3.98 -4.69 -15.26
C SER A 69 -5.03 -5.72 -14.81
N LYS A 70 -5.76 -5.42 -13.73
CA LYS A 70 -6.82 -6.28 -13.18
C LYS A 70 -8.19 -6.05 -13.84
N GLY A 71 -8.32 -5.05 -14.72
CA GLY A 71 -9.57 -4.74 -15.39
C GLY A 71 -10.13 -5.91 -16.19
N CYS A 72 -11.43 -6.18 -16.02
CA CYS A 72 -12.11 -7.28 -16.71
C CYS A 72 -12.29 -6.99 -18.22
N CYS A 73 -12.57 -5.74 -18.59
CA CYS A 73 -12.87 -5.29 -19.95
C CYS A 73 -11.63 -4.91 -20.80
N LEU A 74 -10.55 -5.71 -20.75
CA LEU A 74 -9.33 -5.45 -21.53
C LEU A 74 -9.13 -6.45 -22.67
N THR A 75 -8.74 -5.95 -23.84
CA THR A 75 -8.26 -6.79 -24.94
C THR A 75 -6.87 -7.37 -24.62
N LYS A 76 -6.48 -8.45 -25.30
CA LYS A 76 -5.14 -9.04 -25.14
C LYS A 76 -4.02 -8.01 -25.38
N ALA A 77 -4.11 -7.23 -26.46
CA ALA A 77 -3.11 -6.22 -26.77
C ALA A 77 -2.99 -5.12 -25.69
N GLN A 78 -4.10 -4.76 -25.03
CA GLN A 78 -4.07 -3.83 -23.90
C GLN A 78 -3.40 -4.45 -22.67
N ARG A 79 -3.72 -5.71 -22.36
CA ARG A 79 -3.07 -6.44 -21.25
C ARG A 79 -1.56 -6.56 -21.49
N ASP A 80 -1.16 -6.88 -22.71
CA ASP A 80 0.26 -6.99 -23.11
C ASP A 80 0.98 -5.63 -22.96
N ALA A 81 0.35 -4.52 -23.37
CA ALA A 81 0.92 -3.17 -23.21
C ALA A 81 1.04 -2.75 -21.73
N ILE A 82 0.05 -3.09 -20.90
CA ILE A 82 0.08 -2.83 -19.44
C ILE A 82 1.18 -3.65 -18.77
N GLU A 83 1.27 -4.93 -19.13
CA GLU A 83 2.29 -5.83 -18.63
C GLU A 83 3.70 -5.33 -18.96
N GLU A 84 3.95 -5.01 -20.24
CA GLU A 84 5.25 -4.51 -20.70
C GLU A 84 5.64 -3.22 -19.97
N CYS A 85 4.71 -2.28 -19.82
CA CYS A 85 4.96 -1.03 -19.09
C CYS A 85 5.29 -1.26 -17.62
N LEU A 86 4.52 -2.10 -16.92
CA LEU A 86 4.76 -2.42 -15.51
C LEU A 86 6.10 -3.13 -15.32
N LEU A 87 6.41 -4.15 -16.11
CA LEU A 87 7.67 -4.88 -16.01
C LEU A 87 8.87 -3.99 -16.33
N ALA A 88 8.77 -3.14 -17.36
CA ALA A 88 9.83 -2.21 -17.71
C ALA A 88 10.07 -1.17 -16.60
N THR A 89 8.99 -0.58 -16.07
CA THR A 89 9.09 0.45 -15.02
C THR A 89 9.62 -0.15 -13.72
N CYS A 90 8.99 -1.21 -13.21
CA CYS A 90 9.46 -1.93 -12.01
C CYS A 90 10.90 -2.43 -12.19
N GLY A 91 11.25 -2.85 -13.41
CA GLY A 91 12.57 -3.29 -13.84
C GLY A 91 13.69 -2.24 -13.72
N GLN A 92 13.38 -0.97 -13.45
CA GLN A 92 14.38 0.09 -13.20
C GLN A 92 14.38 0.64 -11.77
N LEU A 93 13.38 0.28 -10.94
CA LEU A 93 13.23 0.82 -9.59
C LEU A 93 14.12 0.14 -8.56
N ARG A 94 14.55 0.89 -7.55
CA ARG A 94 15.21 0.30 -6.36
C ARG A 94 14.28 -0.66 -5.62
N PRO A 95 14.82 -1.69 -4.93
CA PRO A 95 14.00 -2.64 -4.19
C PRO A 95 13.09 -2.02 -3.12
N SER A 96 13.53 -0.94 -2.47
CA SER A 96 12.75 -0.24 -1.44
C SER A 96 11.53 0.50 -1.99
N MET A 97 11.56 0.96 -3.25
CA MET A 97 10.42 1.62 -3.90
C MET A 97 9.32 0.63 -4.28
N MET A 98 9.67 -0.65 -4.45
CA MET A 98 8.73 -1.72 -4.78
C MET A 98 7.92 -2.22 -3.57
N GLN A 99 8.24 -1.79 -2.35
CA GLN A 99 7.71 -2.41 -1.13
C GLN A 99 6.18 -2.31 -1.00
N HIS A 100 5.58 -1.18 -1.35
CA HIS A 100 4.12 -1.02 -1.30
C HIS A 100 3.42 -1.95 -2.30
N LEU A 101 3.95 -2.05 -3.52
CA LEU A 101 3.45 -3.00 -4.51
C LEU A 101 3.66 -4.45 -4.04
N LEU A 102 4.82 -4.81 -3.48
CA LEU A 102 5.05 -6.17 -2.95
C LEU A 102 4.08 -6.52 -1.82
N ARG A 103 3.79 -5.59 -0.89
CA ARG A 103 2.77 -5.77 0.15
C ARG A 103 1.39 -6.01 -0.46
N ARG A 104 1.05 -5.29 -1.53
CA ARG A 104 -0.18 -5.51 -2.30
C ARG A 104 -0.26 -6.93 -2.87
N LEU A 105 0.84 -7.42 -3.46
CA LEU A 105 0.87 -8.74 -4.10
C LEU A 105 0.59 -9.88 -3.11
N VAL A 106 0.89 -9.73 -1.82
CA VAL A 106 0.56 -10.73 -0.78
C VAL A 106 -0.93 -11.09 -0.78
N PHE A 107 -1.80 -10.11 -0.99
CA PHE A 107 -3.25 -10.33 -1.01
C PHE A 107 -3.75 -10.88 -2.34
N ASP A 108 -3.04 -10.59 -3.42
CA ASP A 108 -3.45 -10.97 -4.77
C ASP A 108 -2.98 -12.36 -5.17
N VAL A 109 -1.87 -12.82 -4.59
CA VAL A 109 -1.30 -14.14 -4.84
C VAL A 109 -2.26 -15.29 -4.49
N PRO A 110 -3.02 -15.26 -3.36
CA PRO A 110 -4.07 -16.25 -3.10
C PRO A 110 -5.17 -16.30 -4.18
N LEU A 111 -5.37 -15.20 -4.92
CA LEU A 111 -6.44 -15.02 -5.92
C LEU A 111 -5.96 -15.30 -7.36
N LEU A 112 -4.77 -15.86 -7.55
CA LEU A 112 -4.21 -16.20 -8.86
C LEU A 112 -5.18 -17.08 -9.66
N ASN A 113 -5.38 -16.79 -10.94
CA ASN A 113 -6.19 -17.57 -11.86
C ASN A 113 -5.64 -17.39 -13.29
N GLU A 114 -6.30 -17.98 -14.28
CA GLU A 114 -5.86 -17.91 -15.68
C GLU A 114 -5.69 -16.47 -16.21
N HIS A 115 -6.44 -15.52 -15.66
CA HIS A 115 -6.48 -14.11 -16.06
C HIS A 115 -5.66 -13.19 -15.14
N THR A 116 -5.33 -13.61 -13.93
CA THR A 116 -4.57 -12.81 -12.93
C THR A 116 -3.13 -13.30 -12.77
N LYS A 117 -2.38 -13.36 -13.88
CA LYS A 117 -0.99 -13.86 -13.91
C LYS A 117 0.07 -12.79 -13.61
N MET A 118 -0.31 -11.53 -13.56
CA MET A 118 0.60 -10.39 -13.38
C MET A 118 1.41 -10.40 -12.07
N PRO A 119 0.85 -10.81 -10.90
CA PRO A 119 1.63 -10.90 -9.67
C PRO A 119 2.86 -11.79 -9.82
N LEU A 120 2.72 -12.96 -10.46
CA LEU A 120 3.84 -13.88 -10.67
C LEU A 120 4.94 -13.25 -11.52
N LYS A 121 4.56 -12.56 -12.61
CA LYS A 121 5.53 -11.90 -13.50
C LYS A 121 6.29 -10.77 -12.80
N LEU A 122 5.59 -9.96 -11.99
CA LEU A 122 6.19 -8.90 -11.19
C LEU A 122 7.15 -9.44 -10.13
N LEU A 123 6.76 -10.50 -9.42
CA LEU A 123 7.60 -11.15 -8.42
C LEU A 123 8.86 -11.74 -9.06
N THR A 124 8.71 -12.50 -10.16
CA THR A 124 9.86 -13.04 -10.90
C THR A 124 10.81 -11.92 -11.33
N ASN A 125 10.30 -10.88 -12.00
CA ASN A 125 11.11 -9.76 -12.48
C ASN A 125 11.88 -9.06 -11.35
N HIS A 126 11.21 -8.84 -10.20
CA HIS A 126 11.83 -8.18 -9.06
C HIS A 126 12.91 -9.04 -8.41
N TYR A 127 12.60 -10.29 -8.07
CA TYR A 127 13.53 -11.13 -7.31
C TYR A 127 14.70 -11.67 -8.16
N GLU A 128 14.50 -11.95 -9.44
CA GLU A 128 15.62 -12.32 -10.35
C GLU A 128 16.64 -11.19 -10.49
N ARG A 129 16.18 -9.93 -10.46
CA ARG A 129 17.06 -8.77 -10.53
C ARG A 129 17.68 -8.44 -9.17
N CYS A 130 16.87 -8.50 -8.11
CA CYS A 130 17.22 -7.98 -6.79
C CYS A 130 17.77 -9.06 -5.83
N TRP A 131 17.99 -10.31 -6.24
CA TRP A 131 18.40 -11.38 -5.31
C TRP A 131 19.63 -11.02 -4.47
N LYS A 132 20.61 -10.29 -5.04
CA LYS A 132 21.81 -9.82 -4.31
C LYS A 132 21.48 -8.88 -3.16
N TYR A 133 20.43 -8.08 -3.28
CA TYR A 133 20.00 -7.13 -2.24
C TYR A 133 19.45 -7.85 -1.02
N TYR A 134 18.73 -8.96 -1.22
CA TYR A 134 18.10 -9.74 -0.17
C TYR A 134 19.02 -10.81 0.44
N CYS A 135 19.91 -11.39 -0.37
CA CYS A 135 20.71 -12.54 0.02
C CYS A 135 22.09 -12.15 0.60
N LEU A 136 22.71 -11.07 0.12
CA LEU A 136 24.06 -10.69 0.55
C LEU A 136 24.04 -9.80 1.80
N THR A 137 24.84 -10.15 2.80
CA THR A 137 25.03 -9.36 4.04
C THR A 137 25.60 -7.95 3.79
N GLY A 138 26.34 -7.78 2.69
CA GLY A 138 26.82 -6.47 2.21
C GLY A 138 25.83 -5.72 1.32
N GLY A 139 24.65 -6.28 1.07
CA GLY A 139 23.60 -5.70 0.24
C GLY A 139 23.96 -5.56 -1.24
N TRP A 140 23.24 -4.68 -1.94
CA TRP A 140 23.45 -4.41 -3.37
C TRP A 140 24.19 -3.09 -3.59
N GLY A 141 25.49 -3.06 -3.27
CA GLY A 141 26.33 -1.88 -3.50
C GLY A 141 25.79 -0.63 -2.78
N SER A 142 25.61 0.47 -3.50
CA SER A 142 25.07 1.74 -2.96
C SER A 142 23.59 1.68 -2.53
N PHE A 143 22.89 0.57 -2.78
CA PHE A 143 21.49 0.40 -2.41
C PHE A 143 21.29 -0.13 -0.99
N GLY A 144 22.37 -0.47 -0.28
CA GLY A 144 22.32 -1.03 1.07
C GLY A 144 21.83 -2.48 1.09
N ALA A 145 21.53 -2.98 2.30
CA ALA A 145 20.99 -4.32 2.53
C ALA A 145 19.47 -4.28 2.76
N SER A 146 18.81 -5.41 2.57
CA SER A 146 17.40 -5.57 2.91
C SER A 146 17.17 -5.50 4.42
N SER A 147 16.06 -4.89 4.81
CA SER A 147 15.58 -4.91 6.20
C SER A 147 14.82 -6.21 6.53
N ASP A 148 14.68 -6.50 7.82
CA ASP A 148 13.92 -7.68 8.31
C ASP A 148 12.46 -7.69 7.85
N GLU A 149 11.83 -6.51 7.71
CA GLU A 149 10.46 -6.41 7.22
C GLU A 149 10.35 -6.86 5.76
N GLU A 150 11.32 -6.49 4.92
CA GLU A 150 11.35 -6.85 3.50
C GLU A 150 11.64 -8.34 3.30
N LEU A 151 12.50 -8.92 4.15
CA LEU A 151 12.74 -10.37 4.16
C LEU A 151 11.51 -11.15 4.63
N HIS A 152 10.82 -10.66 5.65
CA HIS A 152 9.56 -11.26 6.11
C HIS A 152 8.46 -11.20 5.02
N LEU A 153 8.34 -10.06 4.33
CA LEU A 153 7.42 -9.90 3.22
C LEU A 153 7.74 -10.88 2.08
N SER A 154 9.02 -11.03 1.75
CA SER A 154 9.50 -11.97 0.74
C SER A 154 9.15 -13.42 1.08
N ARG A 155 9.30 -13.81 2.36
CA ARG A 155 8.86 -15.11 2.88
C ARG A 155 7.35 -15.30 2.75
N LYS A 156 6.55 -14.29 3.11
CA LYS A 156 5.08 -14.32 2.97
C LYS A 156 4.66 -14.52 1.52
N LEU A 157 5.33 -13.84 0.59
CA LEU A 157 5.07 -13.99 -0.84
C LEU A 157 5.43 -15.40 -1.35
N PHE A 158 6.57 -15.96 -0.94
CA PHE A 158 6.97 -17.32 -1.30
C PHE A 158 5.90 -18.35 -0.89
N TRP A 159 5.57 -18.39 0.40
CA TRP A 159 4.58 -19.34 0.91
C TRP A 159 3.18 -19.04 0.39
N GLY A 160 2.83 -17.76 0.20
CA GLY A 160 1.58 -17.38 -0.44
C GLY A 160 1.43 -17.97 -1.84
N VAL A 161 2.49 -17.91 -2.66
CA VAL A 161 2.48 -18.51 -4.01
C VAL A 161 2.40 -20.02 -3.91
N PHE A 162 3.21 -20.63 -3.06
CA PHE A 162 3.24 -22.08 -2.87
C PHE A 162 1.88 -22.63 -2.43
N ASP A 163 1.27 -22.01 -1.41
CA ASP A 163 -0.04 -22.40 -0.88
C ASP A 163 -1.14 -22.18 -1.91
N ALA A 164 -1.11 -21.07 -2.66
CA ALA A 164 -2.08 -20.80 -3.72
C ALA A 164 -2.06 -21.86 -4.82
N LEU A 165 -0.87 -22.36 -5.20
CA LEU A 165 -0.72 -23.45 -6.17
C LEU A 165 -1.16 -24.80 -5.58
N SER A 166 -0.82 -25.08 -4.32
CA SER A 166 -1.14 -26.36 -3.67
C SER A 166 -2.64 -26.67 -3.61
N ARG A 167 -3.46 -25.61 -3.56
CA ARG A 167 -4.92 -25.69 -3.47
C ARG A 167 -5.62 -25.73 -4.84
N LYS A 168 -4.88 -25.53 -5.93
CA LYS A 168 -5.43 -25.43 -7.29
C LYS A 168 -5.21 -26.70 -8.09
N SER A 169 -6.14 -27.00 -8.99
CA SER A 169 -5.93 -27.99 -10.03
C SER A 169 -4.78 -27.58 -10.94
N TYR A 170 -4.07 -28.56 -11.50
CA TYR A 170 -2.96 -28.30 -12.41
C TYR A 170 -3.39 -27.48 -13.63
N ASP A 171 -2.75 -26.33 -13.81
CA ASP A 171 -2.83 -25.46 -14.99
C ASP A 171 -1.42 -25.28 -15.54
N GLN A 172 -1.18 -25.77 -16.76
CA GLN A 172 0.14 -25.75 -17.38
C GLN A 172 0.71 -24.34 -17.53
N GLU A 173 -0.11 -23.35 -17.89
CA GLU A 173 0.34 -21.97 -18.11
C GLU A 173 0.61 -21.24 -16.79
N LEU A 174 -0.19 -21.51 -15.76
CA LEU A 174 0.05 -20.97 -14.43
C LEU A 174 1.36 -21.50 -13.84
N PHE A 175 1.58 -22.83 -13.89
CA PHE A 175 2.79 -23.45 -13.35
C PHE A 175 4.06 -23.02 -14.10
N LYS A 176 3.98 -22.80 -15.43
CA LYS A 176 5.10 -22.24 -16.23
C LYS A 176 5.57 -20.88 -15.70
N LEU A 177 4.67 -20.06 -15.16
CA LEU A 177 5.01 -18.75 -14.58
C LEU A 177 5.37 -18.85 -13.09
N ALA A 178 4.71 -19.75 -12.37
CA ALA A 178 4.86 -19.83 -10.92
C ALA A 178 6.17 -20.51 -10.49
N LEU A 179 6.68 -21.47 -11.26
CA LEU A 179 7.95 -22.13 -10.96
C LEU A 179 9.16 -21.17 -11.00
N PRO A 180 9.36 -20.36 -12.07
CA PRO A 180 10.36 -19.29 -12.07
C PRO A 180 10.18 -18.32 -10.89
N CYS A 181 8.94 -17.90 -10.61
CA CYS A 181 8.64 -17.02 -9.49
C CYS A 181 9.10 -17.61 -8.15
N LEU A 182 8.72 -18.85 -7.84
CA LEU A 182 9.13 -19.53 -6.61
C LEU A 182 10.66 -19.66 -6.53
N SER A 183 11.31 -20.02 -7.64
CA SER A 183 12.77 -20.15 -7.68
C SER A 183 13.49 -18.82 -7.46
N ALA A 184 12.96 -17.73 -8.03
CA ALA A 184 13.53 -16.39 -7.89
C ALA A 184 13.40 -15.88 -6.45
N VAL A 185 12.22 -16.03 -5.84
CA VAL A 185 12.00 -15.62 -4.44
C VAL A 185 12.84 -16.48 -3.49
N ALA A 186 12.88 -17.80 -3.70
CA ALA A 186 13.70 -18.70 -2.88
C ALA A 186 15.21 -18.38 -3.01
N GLY A 187 15.69 -18.09 -4.22
CA GLY A 187 17.09 -17.71 -4.44
C GLY A 187 17.48 -16.36 -3.85
N ALA A 188 16.50 -15.47 -3.63
CA ALA A 188 16.72 -14.19 -2.96
C ALA A 188 16.71 -14.29 -1.43
N LEU A 189 16.05 -15.30 -0.87
CA LEU A 189 15.92 -15.48 0.58
C LEU A 189 17.11 -16.28 1.14
N PRO A 190 17.78 -15.80 2.22
CA PRO A 190 18.75 -16.61 2.94
C PRO A 190 18.11 -17.88 3.51
N PRO A 191 18.84 -19.02 3.57
CA PRO A 191 18.29 -20.30 4.04
C PRO A 191 17.75 -20.22 5.48
N ASP A 192 18.44 -19.50 6.37
CA ASP A 192 18.03 -19.30 7.77
C ASP A 192 16.71 -18.52 7.89
N TYR A 193 16.35 -17.76 6.85
CA TYR A 193 15.10 -17.01 6.77
C TYR A 193 13.95 -17.82 6.16
N MET A 194 14.08 -19.11 5.88
CA MET A 194 12.94 -19.92 5.39
C MET A 194 12.18 -20.64 6.51
N GLU A 195 12.70 -20.64 7.75
CA GLU A 195 12.08 -21.33 8.89
C GLU A 195 10.81 -20.62 9.42
N SER A 196 9.78 -21.41 9.71
CA SER A 196 8.43 -20.96 10.11
C SER A 196 8.32 -20.41 11.54
N ASN A 197 9.36 -20.53 12.37
CA ASN A 197 9.28 -20.24 13.81
C ASN A 197 9.10 -18.74 14.14
N HIS A 198 9.29 -17.84 13.17
CA HIS A 198 9.15 -16.38 13.39
C HIS A 198 7.78 -15.81 13.03
N VAL A 199 6.82 -16.62 12.57
CA VAL A 199 5.51 -16.12 12.06
C VAL A 199 4.62 -15.59 13.19
N ALA A 200 4.72 -16.11 14.41
CA ALA A 200 3.80 -15.80 15.50
C ALA A 200 3.99 -14.40 16.13
N VAL A 201 5.14 -13.75 15.97
CA VAL A 201 5.48 -12.51 16.72
C VAL A 201 5.19 -11.23 15.94
N MET A 202 4.95 -11.31 14.62
CA MET A 202 4.83 -10.12 13.74
C MET A 202 3.57 -10.10 12.86
N GLU A 203 2.49 -10.78 13.26
CA GLU A 203 1.15 -10.49 12.72
C GLU A 203 0.63 -9.13 13.21
N LYS A 204 1.36 -8.05 12.92
CA LYS A 204 0.78 -6.72 12.94
C LYS A 204 -0.14 -6.66 11.73
N GLN A 205 -1.45 -6.77 11.98
CA GLN A 205 -2.50 -6.69 10.97
C GLN A 205 -2.20 -5.54 10.00
N SER A 206 -1.96 -5.89 8.74
CA SER A 206 -1.80 -4.95 7.65
C SER A 206 -3.09 -4.13 7.52
N SER A 207 -3.00 -2.80 7.61
CA SER A 207 -4.11 -1.86 7.48
C SER A 207 -4.51 -1.62 6.00
N MET A 208 -4.44 -2.65 5.17
CA MET A 208 -4.76 -2.59 3.74
C MET A 208 -5.73 -3.71 3.40
N ASP A 209 -6.78 -3.38 2.65
CA ASP A 209 -7.75 -4.37 2.15
C ASP A 209 -7.19 -5.19 0.96
N ALA A 210 -7.99 -6.16 0.50
CA ALA A 210 -7.68 -6.98 -0.67
C ALA A 210 -7.61 -6.16 -1.98
N GLU A 211 -7.98 -4.88 -1.93
CA GLU A 211 -7.96 -3.88 -3.01
C GLU A 211 -6.78 -2.90 -2.90
N GLY A 212 -6.04 -2.95 -1.77
CA GLY A 212 -4.82 -2.19 -1.52
C GLY A 212 -5.09 -0.79 -1.03
N ASN A 213 -6.35 -0.51 -0.70
CA ASN A 213 -6.75 0.72 -0.08
C ASN A 213 -6.45 0.63 1.41
N PHE A 214 -6.22 1.79 2.01
CA PHE A 214 -6.10 1.88 3.46
C PHE A 214 -7.41 1.41 4.10
N ASN A 215 -7.35 0.30 4.84
CA ASN A 215 -8.46 -0.30 5.56
C ASN A 215 -8.05 -0.50 7.03
N PRO A 216 -8.23 0.53 7.88
CA PRO A 216 -7.90 0.41 9.29
C PRO A 216 -8.86 -0.59 9.95
N GLN A 217 -8.30 -1.48 10.77
CA GLN A 217 -9.06 -2.42 11.60
C GLN A 217 -8.95 -1.99 13.06
N PRO A 218 -9.66 -0.92 13.50
CA PRO A 218 -9.64 -0.53 14.89
C PRO A 218 -10.29 -1.61 15.75
N ALA A 219 -9.81 -1.76 16.98
CA ALA A 219 -10.52 -2.57 17.96
C ALA A 219 -11.92 -1.96 18.22
N ASP A 220 -12.95 -2.79 18.30
CA ASP A 220 -14.29 -2.34 18.69
C ASP A 220 -14.29 -1.94 20.17
N THR A 221 -14.58 -0.66 20.44
CA THR A 221 -14.63 -0.11 21.79
C THR A 221 -16.06 0.09 22.31
N THR A 222 -17.10 -0.25 21.53
CA THR A 222 -18.50 0.05 21.90
C THR A 222 -19.00 -0.73 23.11
N ASN A 223 -18.52 -1.96 23.30
CA ASN A 223 -18.91 -2.85 24.39
C ASN A 223 -17.84 -2.99 25.48
N VAL A 224 -16.84 -2.09 25.50
CA VAL A 224 -15.76 -2.12 26.49
C VAL A 224 -16.12 -1.19 27.66
N ASN A 225 -16.49 -1.77 28.79
CA ASN A 225 -16.70 -1.02 30.02
C ASN A 225 -15.37 -0.77 30.74
N VAL A 226 -15.05 0.50 30.98
CA VAL A 226 -13.90 0.91 31.78
C VAL A 226 -14.19 0.56 33.26
N PRO A 227 -13.28 -0.14 33.97
CA PRO A 227 -13.46 -0.43 35.39
C PRO A 227 -13.56 0.85 36.24
N GLU A 228 -14.53 0.93 37.15
CA GLU A 228 -14.79 2.11 38.00
C GLU A 228 -13.57 2.60 38.80
N LYS A 229 -12.66 1.68 39.17
CA LYS A 229 -11.39 2.02 39.82
C LYS A 229 -10.51 2.97 39.00
N LEU A 230 -10.75 3.08 37.70
CA LEU A 230 -10.05 3.98 36.78
C LEU A 230 -10.77 5.32 36.59
N ASP A 231 -12.02 5.49 37.04
CA ASP A 231 -12.78 6.73 36.84
C ASP A 231 -12.09 7.93 37.50
N TYR A 232 -11.49 7.73 38.67
CA TYR A 232 -10.67 8.75 39.31
C TYR A 232 -9.49 9.17 38.41
N PHE A 233 -8.83 8.20 37.78
CA PHE A 233 -7.71 8.45 36.88
C PHE A 233 -8.16 9.15 35.60
N VAL A 234 -9.27 8.71 35.00
CA VAL A 234 -9.87 9.33 33.81
C VAL A 234 -10.21 10.80 34.09
N ASN A 235 -10.86 11.08 35.22
CA ASN A 235 -11.19 12.45 35.63
C ASN A 235 -9.93 13.31 35.85
N LYS A 236 -8.91 12.77 36.52
CA LYS A 236 -7.63 13.46 36.72
C LYS A 236 -6.90 13.73 35.41
N TYR A 237 -6.94 12.79 34.47
CA TYR A 237 -6.34 12.93 33.15
C TYR A 237 -7.09 13.96 32.29
N ALA A 238 -8.41 14.00 32.38
CA ALA A 238 -9.23 15.00 31.71
C ALA A 238 -8.99 16.41 32.27
N GLU A 239 -8.87 16.56 33.60
CA GLU A 239 -8.49 17.81 34.27
C GLU A 239 -7.11 18.30 33.77
N HIS A 240 -6.09 17.44 33.80
CA HIS A 240 -4.75 17.77 33.32
C HIS A 240 -4.72 18.13 31.82
N SER A 241 -5.47 17.40 30.99
CA SER A 241 -5.56 17.68 29.55
C SER A 241 -6.21 19.04 29.29
N HIS A 242 -7.24 19.39 30.08
CA HIS A 242 -7.90 20.69 30.03
C HIS A 242 -6.99 21.83 30.48
N GLU A 243 -6.21 21.62 31.54
CA GLU A 243 -5.19 22.59 31.99
C GLU A 243 -4.16 22.86 30.88
N LYS A 244 -3.63 21.80 30.25
CA LYS A 244 -2.67 21.95 29.14
C LYS A 244 -3.27 22.69 27.95
N TRP A 245 -4.48 22.32 27.55
CA TRP A 245 -5.20 22.99 26.45
C TRP A 245 -5.49 24.47 26.77
N SER A 246 -5.95 24.77 27.99
CA SER A 246 -6.26 26.13 28.40
C SER A 246 -5.02 27.01 28.52
N MET A 247 -3.89 26.49 29.02
CA MET A 247 -2.61 27.20 29.03
C MET A 247 -2.17 27.60 27.61
N ASP A 248 -2.25 26.68 26.65
CA ASP A 248 -1.94 26.99 25.24
C ASP A 248 -2.88 28.07 24.70
N LYS A 249 -4.18 27.97 24.96
CA LYS A 249 -5.16 28.99 24.55
C LYS A 249 -4.87 30.36 25.17
N PHE A 250 -4.58 30.43 26.47
CA PHE A 250 -4.22 31.69 27.13
C PHE A 250 -2.93 32.29 26.55
N SER A 251 -1.92 31.47 26.26
CA SER A 251 -0.68 31.94 25.62
C SER A 251 -0.91 32.53 24.22
N ASN A 252 -1.92 32.03 23.51
CA ASN A 252 -2.36 32.53 22.21
C ASN A 252 -3.34 33.73 22.30
N GLY A 253 -3.55 34.27 23.50
CA GLY A 253 -4.38 35.45 23.76
C GLY A 253 -5.88 35.17 23.81
N TRP A 254 -6.29 33.91 24.04
CA TRP A 254 -7.70 33.58 24.24
C TRP A 254 -8.16 33.90 25.65
N VAL A 255 -9.40 34.36 25.76
CA VAL A 255 -10.07 34.72 27.01
C VAL A 255 -11.37 33.94 27.19
N HIS A 256 -11.88 33.89 28.42
CA HIS A 256 -13.20 33.33 28.67
C HIS A 256 -14.30 34.19 28.02
N GLY A 257 -15.31 33.56 27.43
CA GLY A 257 -16.53 34.23 26.97
C GLY A 257 -17.64 33.24 26.66
N ASP A 258 -18.88 33.72 26.56
CA ASP A 258 -20.07 32.85 26.54
C ASP A 258 -20.19 31.95 25.29
N LYS A 259 -19.50 32.32 24.20
CA LYS A 259 -19.48 31.59 22.93
C LYS A 259 -18.08 31.60 22.35
N VAL A 260 -17.80 30.63 21.49
CA VAL A 260 -16.56 30.61 20.72
C VAL A 260 -16.60 31.78 19.72
N CYS A 261 -15.61 32.66 19.80
CA CYS A 261 -15.45 33.78 18.87
C CYS A 261 -13.97 33.94 18.54
N GLU A 262 -13.60 33.76 17.28
CA GLU A 262 -12.20 33.89 16.85
C GLU A 262 -11.75 35.36 16.83
N THR A 263 -12.64 36.27 16.43
CA THR A 263 -12.34 37.71 16.31
C THR A 263 -11.99 38.34 17.65
N SER A 264 -12.74 38.00 18.72
CA SER A 264 -12.45 38.46 20.08
C SER A 264 -11.62 37.45 20.88
N LYS A 265 -11.18 36.35 20.24
CA LYS A 265 -10.50 35.20 20.87
C LYS A 265 -11.17 34.74 22.17
N ALA A 266 -12.48 34.55 22.16
CA ALA A 266 -13.24 34.13 23.33
C ALA A 266 -13.64 32.64 23.26
N HIS A 267 -13.60 31.91 24.38
CA HIS A 267 -14.00 30.50 24.45
C HIS A 267 -14.73 30.14 25.77
N PRO A 268 -15.87 29.43 25.74
CA PRO A 268 -16.72 29.16 26.92
C PRO A 268 -16.18 28.10 27.86
N LEU A 269 -15.28 27.24 27.37
CA LEU A 269 -14.62 26.22 28.18
C LEU A 269 -13.37 26.73 28.92
N LEU A 270 -12.94 27.99 28.73
CA LEU A 270 -11.80 28.58 29.46
C LEU A 270 -12.18 28.95 30.90
N LYS A 271 -12.62 27.96 31.65
CA LYS A 271 -12.96 28.00 33.07
C LYS A 271 -12.37 26.75 33.74
N PRO A 272 -12.28 26.72 35.08
CA PRO A 272 -11.75 25.55 35.79
C PRO A 272 -12.48 24.26 35.38
N TYR A 273 -11.76 23.14 35.28
CA TYR A 273 -12.32 21.85 34.86
C TYR A 273 -13.54 21.45 35.70
N LYS A 274 -13.48 21.67 37.03
CA LYS A 274 -14.59 21.44 37.97
C LYS A 274 -15.84 22.29 37.71
N GLY A 275 -15.75 23.34 36.90
CA GLY A 275 -16.85 24.21 36.50
C GLY A 275 -17.46 23.86 35.13
N LEU A 276 -16.97 22.78 34.48
CA LEU A 276 -17.58 22.22 33.28
C LEU A 276 -18.81 21.39 33.66
N SER A 277 -19.86 21.44 32.85
CA SER A 277 -21.06 20.62 33.05
C SER A 277 -20.87 19.24 32.40
N GLU A 278 -21.36 18.19 33.05
CA GLU A 278 -21.60 16.90 32.41
C GLU A 278 -22.75 17.05 31.40
N LYS A 279 -22.43 17.09 30.11
CA LYS A 279 -23.39 17.08 29.00
C LYS A 279 -22.79 16.38 27.80
#